data_AF-A0A651FZN8-F1
#
_entry.id   AF-A0A651FZN8-F1
#
_cell.length_a   1.000
_cell.length_b   1.000
_cell.length_c   1.000
_cell.angle_alpha   90.00
_cell.angle_beta   90.00
_cell.angle_gamma   90.00
#
_symmetry.space_group_name_H-M   'P 1'
#
loop_
_entity.id
_entity.type
_entity.pdbx_description
1 polymer ?
#
loop_
_entity_poly.entity_id
_entity_poly.type
_entity_poly.pdbx_seq_one_letter_code
_entity_poly.pdbx_strand_id
1 'polypeptide(L)'
;MDSYFSLSPFCLLAAWTRISACPLFVCLRIALLVGVHNAGTMSMNDHIGRYATTDHLAVAIVRAQGTVATIADQHQLRGTPRQLLGQSLVASLLLATRLKGQGVLSLSLRNTGGFAHVRCDAIGMGQVRGMVTSSVREQLQSWNGVDPLLQGELQIEVSKQLSDEHQPYRSLVSLPTDSIPLAINGYLAHSEQIDACMMIDCRVNEDAVVEATGVYLERLPGAADEDPGIDHLHRHQQALADGHPMGLAGDRSDHGLLQRILPGCELIHLKDYPARFFCPCSADRFREALRGLAPADRAELADNGIISTECEFCRSVYHIPIDEL
;
A
#
# COMPACT_ATOMS: atom_id res chain seq x y z
N MET A 1 -8.33 50.55 44.93
CA MET A 1 -7.75 49.91 46.13
C MET A 1 -7.03 48.66 45.65
N ASP A 2 -6.03 48.79 44.77
CA ASP A 2 -4.64 49.25 45.03
C ASP A 2 -3.90 48.19 45.87
N SER A 3 -2.73 47.62 45.52
CA SER A 3 -1.55 48.18 44.84
C SER A 3 -0.62 47.00 44.43
N TYR A 4 -0.11 46.90 43.19
CA TYR A 4 1.15 47.46 42.62
C TYR A 4 2.49 46.80 43.01
N PHE A 5 3.14 46.21 42.00
CA PHE A 5 4.56 46.28 41.60
C PHE A 5 4.55 45.82 40.11
N SER A 6 4.66 46.61 39.02
CA SER A 6 5.65 47.62 38.55
C SER A 6 7.08 47.06 38.55
N LEU A 7 7.88 46.94 37.48
CA LEU A 7 7.99 47.51 36.12
C LEU A 7 8.76 46.47 35.25
N SER A 8 8.38 46.12 34.01
CA SER A 8 8.65 46.76 32.70
C SER A 8 10.00 46.36 32.01
N PRO A 9 10.06 46.40 30.65
CA PRO A 9 10.87 45.53 29.79
C PRO A 9 12.14 46.21 29.22
N PHE A 10 12.96 45.43 28.49
CA PHE A 10 14.24 45.73 27.80
C PHE A 10 15.50 45.18 28.47
N CYS A 11 15.94 44.01 28.02
CA CYS A 11 17.33 43.81 27.55
C CYS A 11 17.43 42.48 26.78
N LEU A 12 16.93 42.51 25.54
CA LEU A 12 17.44 41.70 24.44
C LEU A 12 18.85 42.22 24.10
N LEU A 13 19.88 41.39 24.27
CA LEU A 13 21.05 41.18 23.40
C LEU A 13 22.22 40.59 24.20
N ALA A 14 22.81 39.51 23.65
CA ALA A 14 24.05 38.83 24.06
C ALA A 14 23.97 38.01 25.37
N ALA A 15 24.35 36.74 25.46
CA ALA A 15 25.09 35.84 24.58
C ALA A 15 24.65 34.42 24.93
N TRP A 16 24.21 33.56 23.99
CA TRP A 16 25.05 32.85 23.04
C TRP A 16 26.35 32.33 23.66
N THR A 17 26.23 31.29 24.49
CA THR A 17 27.15 30.15 24.52
C THR A 17 26.53 29.05 25.39
N ARG A 18 26.55 27.81 24.87
CA ARG A 18 26.10 26.55 25.51
C ARG A 18 24.60 26.27 25.43
N ILE A 19 24.22 25.52 24.40
CA ILE A 19 23.63 24.17 24.48
C ILE A 19 23.62 23.65 23.04
N SER A 20 24.68 22.91 22.71
CA SER A 20 24.82 22.17 21.45
C SER A 20 24.70 20.69 21.79
N ALA A 21 23.53 20.10 21.56
CA ALA A 21 23.29 18.66 21.33
C ALA A 21 21.79 18.36 21.44
N CYS A 22 21.05 18.52 20.33
CA CYS A 22 19.75 17.87 20.18
C CYS A 22 19.52 17.58 18.69
N PRO A 23 19.51 16.30 18.24
CA PRO A 23 19.47 15.97 16.82
C PRO A 23 18.06 16.02 16.20
N LEU A 24 17.02 16.43 16.95
CA LEU A 24 15.64 16.44 16.46
C LEU A 24 15.28 17.58 15.49
N PHE A 25 16.15 18.58 15.30
CA PHE A 25 15.83 19.76 14.47
C PHE A 25 16.46 19.75 13.06
N VAL A 26 17.30 18.76 12.72
CA VAL A 26 17.96 18.69 11.40
C VAL A 26 17.09 18.00 10.34
N CYS A 27 16.09 17.19 10.72
CA CYS A 27 15.18 16.56 9.77
C CYS A 27 14.15 17.51 9.13
N LEU A 28 13.94 18.72 9.67
CA LEU A 28 12.93 19.66 9.15
C LEU A 28 13.47 20.66 8.11
N ARG A 29 14.76 20.60 7.75
CA ARG A 29 15.40 21.57 6.84
C ARG A 29 15.91 21.03 5.51
N ILE A 30 15.78 19.73 5.24
CA ILE A 30 16.21 19.12 3.96
C ILE A 30 15.02 18.85 3.00
N ALA A 31 13.78 19.04 3.47
CA ALA A 31 12.58 18.91 2.63
C ALA A 31 12.36 20.09 1.63
N LEU A 32 13.31 21.03 1.50
CA LEU A 32 13.15 22.26 0.73
C LEU A 32 14.12 22.43 -0.45
N LEU A 33 14.92 21.42 -0.82
CA LEU A 33 15.98 21.59 -1.83
C LEU A 33 16.05 20.54 -2.96
N VAL A 34 15.02 19.71 -3.15
CA VAL A 34 14.87 18.95 -4.42
C VAL A 34 13.53 19.33 -5.03
N GLY A 35 13.56 20.32 -5.91
CA GLY A 35 12.41 20.75 -6.69
C GLY A 35 12.04 19.70 -7.73
N VAL A 36 10.95 18.98 -7.48
CA VAL A 36 10.16 18.38 -8.55
C VAL A 36 8.97 19.30 -8.78
N HIS A 37 9.10 20.18 -9.78
CA HIS A 37 7.94 20.87 -10.34
C HIS A 37 7.17 19.86 -11.17
N ASN A 38 6.01 19.43 -10.67
CA ASN A 38 4.92 19.04 -11.55
C ASN A 38 3.61 19.56 -10.95
N ALA A 39 3.13 20.67 -11.53
CA ALA A 39 1.82 21.22 -11.23
C ALA A 39 0.78 20.43 -12.04
N GLY A 40 0.06 19.55 -11.36
CA GLY A 40 -1.11 18.85 -11.88
C GLY A 40 -2.19 18.83 -10.82
N THR A 41 -3.16 19.74 -10.94
CA THR A 41 -4.51 19.71 -10.36
C THR A 41 -4.69 19.10 -8.97
N MET A 42 -4.96 19.94 -7.97
CA MET A 42 -5.50 19.53 -6.66
C MET A 42 -6.74 18.64 -6.84
N SER A 43 -6.58 17.33 -6.68
CA SER A 43 -7.62 16.31 -6.64
C SER A 43 -7.56 15.65 -5.26
N MET A 44 -8.72 15.30 -4.70
CA MET A 44 -8.86 14.75 -3.34
C MET A 44 -7.80 13.70 -3.04
N ASN A 45 -7.09 13.90 -1.92
CA ASN A 45 -5.94 13.10 -1.50
C ASN A 45 -6.23 11.60 -1.54
N ASP A 46 -5.22 10.82 -1.91
CA ASP A 46 -5.25 9.39 -1.68
C ASP A 46 -5.47 9.09 -0.19
N HIS A 47 -6.46 8.24 0.10
CA HIS A 47 -6.88 7.96 1.46
C HIS A 47 -7.54 6.60 1.60
N ILE A 48 -7.71 6.22 2.86
CA ILE A 48 -8.49 5.10 3.33
C ILE A 48 -9.57 5.67 4.23
N GLY A 49 -10.84 5.47 3.88
CA GLY A 49 -11.97 5.77 4.75
C GLY A 49 -12.48 4.51 5.43
N ARG A 50 -12.73 4.55 6.74
CA ARG A 50 -13.35 3.46 7.50
C ARG A 50 -14.72 3.87 7.97
N TYR A 51 -15.68 2.97 7.77
CA TYR A 51 -17.07 3.14 8.10
C TYR A 51 -17.62 1.88 8.78
N ALA A 52 -18.75 2.02 9.44
CA ALA A 52 -19.61 0.90 9.81
C ALA A 52 -21.04 1.19 9.35
N THR A 53 -21.87 0.16 9.24
CA THR A 53 -23.32 0.35 9.10
C THR A 53 -24.03 0.07 10.41
N THR A 54 -25.26 0.58 10.55
CA THR A 54 -26.19 0.17 11.61
C THR A 54 -26.52 -1.32 11.57
N ASP A 55 -26.39 -1.92 10.38
CA ASP A 55 -26.68 -3.32 10.08
C ASP A 55 -25.44 -4.22 10.27
N HIS A 56 -24.52 -3.82 11.17
CA HIS A 56 -23.34 -4.59 11.55
C HIS A 56 -22.42 -4.99 10.39
N LEU A 57 -22.22 -4.12 9.40
CA LEU A 57 -21.11 -4.24 8.45
C LEU A 57 -19.93 -3.36 8.85
N ALA A 58 -18.72 -3.91 8.77
CA ALA A 58 -17.51 -3.12 8.64
C ALA A 58 -17.27 -2.79 7.17
N VAL A 59 -16.95 -1.52 6.91
CA VAL A 59 -16.74 -1.00 5.56
C VAL A 59 -15.43 -0.23 5.50
N ALA A 60 -14.61 -0.50 4.50
CA ALA A 60 -13.45 0.31 4.19
C ALA A 60 -13.43 0.67 2.70
N ILE A 61 -13.01 1.88 2.39
CA ILE A 61 -12.80 2.39 1.02
C ILE A 61 -11.37 2.89 0.91
N VAL A 62 -10.74 2.60 -0.22
CA VAL A 62 -9.42 3.11 -0.58
C VAL A 62 -9.55 3.86 -1.89
N ARG A 63 -8.98 5.07 -1.95
CA ARG A 63 -8.67 5.80 -3.18
C ARG A 63 -7.16 6.03 -3.19
N ALA A 64 -6.45 5.48 -4.16
CA ALA A 64 -4.99 5.46 -4.16
C ALA A 64 -4.38 5.74 -5.56
N GLN A 65 -5.07 6.53 -6.39
CA GLN A 65 -4.65 6.80 -7.77
C GLN A 65 -3.22 7.36 -7.82
N GLY A 66 -2.90 8.36 -7.00
CA GLY A 66 -1.59 9.00 -6.99
C GLY A 66 -0.47 8.09 -6.46
N THR A 67 -0.79 7.28 -5.47
CA THR A 67 0.11 6.37 -4.77
C THR A 67 0.44 5.20 -5.68
N VAL A 68 -0.56 4.63 -6.35
CA VAL A 68 -0.35 3.60 -7.37
C VAL A 68 0.48 4.15 -8.52
N ALA A 69 0.17 5.37 -9.02
CA ALA A 69 0.97 6.00 -10.07
C ALA A 69 2.44 6.17 -9.64
N THR A 70 2.67 6.72 -8.44
CA THR A 70 4.01 6.93 -7.88
C THR A 70 4.82 5.63 -7.84
N ILE A 71 4.25 4.55 -7.33
CA ILE A 71 4.96 3.26 -7.20
C ILE A 71 5.15 2.62 -8.58
N ALA A 72 4.14 2.67 -9.46
CA ALA A 72 4.26 2.11 -10.80
C ALA A 72 5.34 2.84 -11.63
N ASP A 73 5.45 4.16 -11.50
CA ASP A 73 6.41 4.98 -12.24
C ASP A 73 7.84 4.77 -11.75
N GLN A 74 8.07 4.56 -10.45
CA GLN A 74 9.36 4.11 -9.92
C GLN A 74 9.84 2.84 -10.64
N HIS A 75 8.91 1.94 -10.94
CA HIS A 75 9.17 0.67 -11.62
C HIS A 75 9.09 0.76 -13.15
N GLN A 76 8.78 1.93 -13.72
CA GLN A 76 8.58 2.15 -15.15
C GLN A 76 7.54 1.20 -15.78
N LEU A 77 6.49 0.86 -15.03
CA LEU A 77 5.47 -0.08 -15.49
C LEU A 77 4.46 0.60 -16.41
N ARG A 78 3.96 -0.15 -17.40
CA ARG A 78 2.88 0.25 -18.32
C ARG A 78 1.91 -0.93 -18.51
N GLY A 79 0.71 -0.67 -19.03
CA GLY A 79 -0.25 -1.72 -19.38
C GLY A 79 -0.61 -2.65 -18.20
N THR A 80 -0.78 -3.95 -18.49
CA THR A 80 -1.20 -4.95 -17.49
C THR A 80 -0.34 -4.97 -16.22
N PRO A 81 1.00 -4.96 -16.26
CA PRO A 81 1.84 -4.90 -15.05
C PRO A 81 1.53 -3.74 -14.11
N ARG A 82 1.26 -2.55 -14.67
CA ARG A 82 0.85 -1.38 -13.90
C ARG A 82 -0.50 -1.63 -13.23
N GLN A 83 -1.45 -2.21 -13.97
CA GLN A 83 -2.76 -2.58 -13.45
C GLN A 83 -2.67 -3.64 -12.34
N LEU A 84 -1.88 -4.70 -12.52
CA LEU A 84 -1.70 -5.77 -11.53
C LEU A 84 -1.06 -5.24 -10.24
N LEU A 85 -0.01 -4.42 -10.37
CA LEU A 85 0.59 -3.76 -9.22
C LEU A 85 -0.44 -2.87 -8.51
N GLY A 86 -1.22 -2.08 -9.26
CA GLY A 86 -2.26 -1.23 -8.70
C GLY A 86 -3.34 -1.98 -7.95
N GLN A 87 -3.88 -3.06 -8.52
CA GLN A 87 -4.83 -3.93 -7.83
C GLN A 87 -4.22 -4.52 -6.55
N SER A 88 -2.96 -4.95 -6.59
CA SER A 88 -2.26 -5.53 -5.44
C SER A 88 -2.02 -4.51 -4.32
N LEU A 89 -1.69 -3.26 -4.66
CA LEU A 89 -1.51 -2.16 -3.71
C LEU A 89 -2.83 -1.81 -3.02
N VAL A 90 -3.93 -1.69 -3.79
CA VAL A 90 -5.27 -1.42 -3.25
C VAL A 90 -5.71 -2.57 -2.34
N ALA A 91 -5.54 -3.83 -2.76
CA ALA A 91 -5.83 -5.00 -1.94
C ALA A 91 -5.04 -4.98 -0.62
N SER A 92 -3.73 -4.66 -0.69
CA SER A 92 -2.87 -4.61 0.49
C SER A 92 -3.28 -3.51 1.47
N LEU A 93 -3.63 -2.32 0.97
CA LEU A 93 -4.16 -1.23 1.79
C LEU A 93 -5.45 -1.64 2.51
N LEU A 94 -6.41 -2.25 1.79
CA LEU A 94 -7.67 -2.72 2.37
C LEU A 94 -7.44 -3.85 3.39
N LEU A 95 -6.63 -4.86 3.08
CA LEU A 95 -6.30 -5.95 4.00
C LEU A 95 -5.60 -5.43 5.26
N ALA A 96 -4.71 -4.43 5.13
CA ALA A 96 -3.99 -3.87 6.27
C ALA A 96 -4.91 -3.11 7.24
N THR A 97 -6.09 -2.66 6.81
CA THR A 97 -7.08 -2.04 7.71
C THR A 97 -7.60 -3.00 8.80
N ARG A 98 -7.45 -4.31 8.57
CA ARG A 98 -7.85 -5.39 9.49
C ARG A 98 -6.78 -5.81 10.49
N LEU A 99 -5.56 -5.28 10.40
CA LEU A 99 -4.52 -5.62 11.37
C LEU A 99 -4.95 -5.21 12.78
N LYS A 100 -4.92 -6.18 13.70
CA LYS A 100 -5.20 -5.96 15.13
C LYS A 100 -3.92 -5.48 15.82
N GLY A 101 -3.60 -4.20 15.67
CA GLY A 101 -2.43 -3.58 16.29
C GLY A 101 -1.42 -3.03 15.29
N GLN A 102 -0.20 -2.74 15.77
CA GLN A 102 0.88 -2.26 14.94
C GLN A 102 1.58 -3.44 14.26
N GLY A 103 1.65 -3.43 12.94
CA GLY A 103 2.28 -4.48 12.18
C GLY A 103 2.33 -4.19 10.69
N VAL A 104 2.90 -5.13 9.95
CA VAL A 104 2.99 -5.09 8.50
C VAL A 104 2.23 -6.28 7.92
N LEU A 105 1.38 -6.01 6.94
CA LEU A 105 0.78 -7.01 6.07
C LEU A 105 1.60 -7.08 4.78
N SER A 106 2.08 -8.26 4.43
CA SER A 106 2.72 -8.54 3.14
C SER A 106 1.80 -9.40 2.30
N LEU A 107 1.41 -8.91 1.13
CA LEU A 107 0.74 -9.65 0.08
C LEU A 107 1.77 -10.08 -0.97
N SER A 108 1.80 -11.35 -1.31
CA SER A 108 2.65 -11.91 -2.35
C SER A 108 1.79 -12.69 -3.33
N LEU A 109 1.79 -12.25 -4.59
CA LEU A 109 1.07 -12.89 -5.69
C LEU A 109 2.08 -13.55 -6.62
N ARG A 110 1.91 -14.84 -6.88
CA ARG A 110 2.72 -15.61 -7.84
C ARG A 110 1.79 -16.32 -8.81
N ASN A 111 2.03 -16.13 -10.09
CA ASN A 111 1.35 -16.90 -11.12
C ASN A 111 2.22 -18.12 -11.53
N THR A 112 1.62 -19.30 -11.67
CA THR A 112 2.34 -20.54 -11.99
C THR A 112 2.71 -20.69 -13.48
N GLY A 113 2.12 -19.88 -14.36
CA GLY A 113 2.41 -19.79 -15.80
C GLY A 113 3.69 -19.05 -16.16
N GLY A 114 4.44 -18.56 -15.17
CA GLY A 114 5.87 -18.30 -15.31
C GLY A 114 6.31 -16.87 -15.05
N PHE A 115 5.42 -15.87 -14.98
CA PHE A 115 5.84 -14.48 -14.80
C PHE A 115 4.84 -13.67 -13.98
N ALA A 116 5.36 -12.73 -13.18
CA ALA A 116 4.75 -11.97 -12.07
C ALA A 116 4.88 -12.64 -10.70
N HIS A 117 5.96 -12.28 -9.99
CA HIS A 117 5.90 -12.18 -8.53
C HIS A 117 5.67 -10.71 -8.17
N VAL A 118 4.45 -10.40 -7.74
CA VAL A 118 4.10 -9.09 -7.17
C VAL A 118 4.17 -9.21 -5.66
N ARG A 119 4.87 -8.28 -5.01
CA ARG A 119 4.88 -8.19 -3.55
C ARG A 119 4.47 -6.80 -3.12
N CYS A 120 3.54 -6.71 -2.19
CA CYS A 120 3.12 -5.45 -1.59
C CYS A 120 3.20 -5.55 -0.07
N ASP A 121 3.73 -4.53 0.58
CA ASP A 121 3.70 -4.39 2.03
C ASP A 121 2.85 -3.17 2.39
N ALA A 122 1.92 -3.32 3.34
CA ALA A 122 1.06 -2.26 3.82
C ALA A 122 0.91 -2.31 5.34
N ILE A 123 0.63 -1.16 5.95
CA ILE A 123 0.28 -1.05 7.37
C ILE A 123 -1.09 -0.38 7.53
N GLY A 124 -1.76 -0.62 8.66
CA GLY A 124 -3.11 -0.10 8.92
C GLY A 124 -3.23 1.44 8.95
N MET A 125 -2.12 2.17 8.97
CA MET A 125 -2.07 3.64 8.87
C MET A 125 -1.93 4.16 7.42
N GLY A 126 -2.04 3.29 6.42
CA GLY A 126 -2.09 3.65 5.00
C GLY A 126 -0.74 3.90 4.32
N GLN A 127 0.37 3.52 4.96
CA GLN A 127 1.65 3.42 4.26
C GLN A 127 1.71 2.11 3.46
N VAL A 128 2.13 2.19 2.20
CA VAL A 128 2.25 1.04 1.30
C VAL A 128 3.50 1.14 0.43
N ARG A 129 4.04 -0.01 0.04
CA ARG A 129 5.03 -0.16 -1.04
C ARG A 129 4.73 -1.42 -1.81
N GLY A 130 5.15 -1.47 -3.06
CA GLY A 130 4.96 -2.65 -3.90
C GLY A 130 6.13 -2.84 -4.84
N MET A 131 6.31 -4.06 -5.30
CA MET A 131 7.28 -4.40 -6.31
C MET A 131 6.75 -5.46 -7.26
N VAL A 132 7.32 -5.44 -8.46
CA VAL A 132 7.31 -6.54 -9.42
C VAL A 132 8.76 -6.99 -9.57
N THR A 133 9.03 -8.30 -9.59
CA THR A 133 10.40 -8.83 -9.72
C THR A 133 11.06 -8.40 -11.03
N SER A 134 12.39 -8.22 -11.00
CA SER A 134 13.22 -7.74 -12.12
C SER A 134 13.11 -8.62 -13.38
N SER A 135 13.01 -9.94 -13.22
CA SER A 135 12.82 -10.89 -14.33
C SER A 135 11.59 -10.59 -15.18
N VAL A 136 10.56 -9.99 -14.57
CA VAL A 136 9.35 -9.58 -15.28
C VAL A 136 9.62 -8.30 -16.06
N ARG A 137 10.27 -7.29 -15.44
CA ARG A 137 10.55 -5.99 -16.07
C ARG A 137 11.24 -6.12 -17.44
N GLU A 138 12.26 -6.97 -17.54
CA GLU A 138 12.99 -7.19 -18.80
C GLU A 138 12.08 -7.78 -19.87
N GLN A 139 11.21 -8.72 -19.50
CA GLN A 139 10.31 -9.38 -20.43
C GLN A 139 9.14 -8.49 -20.85
N LEU A 140 8.69 -7.57 -19.99
CA LEU A 140 7.69 -6.56 -20.34
C LEU A 140 8.13 -5.69 -21.52
N GLN A 141 9.44 -5.47 -21.69
CA GLN A 141 9.97 -4.73 -22.83
C GLN A 141 9.82 -5.50 -24.15
N SER A 142 9.68 -6.83 -24.10
CA SER A 142 9.55 -7.73 -25.26
C SER A 142 8.14 -8.27 -25.48
N TRP A 143 7.14 -7.79 -24.73
CA TRP A 143 5.80 -8.34 -24.73
C TRP A 143 5.04 -8.11 -26.05
N ASN A 144 4.47 -9.18 -26.62
CA ASN A 144 3.85 -9.19 -27.96
C ASN A 144 2.30 -9.32 -27.96
N GLY A 145 1.64 -9.13 -26.82
CA GLY A 145 0.18 -9.02 -26.74
C GLY A 145 -0.59 -10.28 -26.33
N VAL A 146 0.06 -11.43 -26.16
CA VAL A 146 -0.50 -12.56 -25.38
C VAL A 146 -0.01 -12.39 -23.96
N ASP A 147 -0.88 -12.29 -22.95
CA ASP A 147 -0.46 -12.03 -21.56
C ASP A 147 -0.01 -13.33 -20.86
N PRO A 148 1.31 -13.57 -20.67
CA PRO A 148 1.79 -14.73 -19.91
C PRO A 148 1.62 -14.56 -18.40
N LEU A 149 1.33 -13.34 -17.91
CA LEU A 149 1.27 -13.02 -16.47
C LEU A 149 0.04 -13.63 -15.79
N LEU A 150 -0.91 -14.10 -16.58
CA LEU A 150 -2.24 -14.55 -16.16
C LEU A 150 -2.54 -16.01 -16.55
N GLN A 151 -1.53 -16.77 -16.99
CA GLN A 151 -1.72 -18.17 -17.36
C GLN A 151 -1.56 -19.08 -16.14
N GLY A 152 -2.40 -20.08 -15.95
CA GLY A 152 -2.28 -21.02 -14.82
C GLY A 152 -2.99 -20.54 -13.54
N GLU A 153 -2.44 -20.90 -12.38
CA GLU A 153 -3.05 -20.61 -11.08
C GLU A 153 -2.40 -19.37 -10.45
N LEU A 154 -3.22 -18.53 -9.82
CA LEU A 154 -2.76 -17.44 -8.98
C LEU A 154 -2.60 -17.93 -7.54
N GLN A 155 -1.36 -17.96 -7.08
CA GLN A 155 -0.99 -18.23 -5.69
C GLN A 155 -0.92 -16.92 -4.92
N ILE A 156 -1.68 -16.85 -3.83
CA ILE A 156 -1.72 -15.72 -2.91
C ILE A 156 -1.13 -16.16 -1.59
N GLU A 157 -0.05 -15.52 -1.19
CA GLU A 157 0.45 -15.57 0.16
C GLU A 157 0.15 -14.25 0.89
N VAL A 158 -0.52 -14.33 2.03
CA VAL A 158 -0.71 -13.21 2.95
C VAL A 158 0.05 -13.50 4.22
N SER A 159 0.99 -12.62 4.56
CA SER A 159 1.80 -12.67 5.77
C SER A 159 1.47 -11.48 6.66
N LYS A 160 1.18 -11.72 7.94
CA LYS A 160 0.92 -10.69 8.94
C LYS A 160 2.02 -10.75 10.00
N GLN A 161 2.81 -9.69 10.10
CA GLN A 161 3.83 -9.55 11.14
C GLN A 161 3.38 -8.46 12.10
N LEU A 162 2.88 -8.86 13.27
CA LEU A 162 2.57 -7.93 14.35
C LEU A 162 3.84 -7.61 15.15
N SER A 163 3.88 -6.43 15.76
CA SER A 163 5.08 -5.93 16.47
C SER A 163 5.32 -6.66 17.79
N ASP A 164 4.28 -7.25 18.36
CA ASP A 164 4.27 -8.03 19.59
C ASP A 164 4.44 -9.54 19.35
N GLU A 165 4.52 -9.98 18.09
CA GLU A 165 4.68 -11.38 17.70
C GLU A 165 6.10 -11.66 17.19
N HIS A 166 6.67 -12.82 17.58
CA HIS A 166 8.02 -13.21 17.15
C HIS A 166 8.10 -13.75 15.72
N GLN A 167 6.99 -14.29 15.19
CA GLN A 167 6.94 -14.93 13.88
C GLN A 167 5.70 -14.45 13.14
N PRO A 168 5.77 -14.26 11.82
CA PRO A 168 4.61 -13.85 11.06
C PRO A 168 3.62 -15.01 10.91
N TYR A 169 2.33 -14.71 11.00
CA TYR A 169 1.29 -15.61 10.53
C TYR A 169 1.26 -15.58 9.00
N ARG A 170 1.26 -16.74 8.34
CA ARG A 170 1.23 -16.86 6.88
C ARG A 170 0.11 -17.79 6.43
N SER A 171 -0.59 -17.37 5.40
CA SER A 171 -1.58 -18.17 4.68
C SER A 171 -1.25 -18.18 3.21
N LEU A 172 -1.39 -19.35 2.57
CA LEU A 172 -1.18 -19.54 1.15
C LEU A 172 -2.44 -20.18 0.55
N VAL A 173 -2.95 -19.61 -0.53
CA VAL A 173 -4.08 -20.14 -1.31
C VAL A 173 -3.70 -20.14 -2.79
N SER A 174 -4.03 -21.21 -3.50
CA SER A 174 -3.92 -21.29 -4.96
C SER A 174 -5.31 -21.35 -5.57
N LEU A 175 -5.59 -20.49 -6.54
CA LEU A 175 -6.88 -20.44 -7.23
C LEU A 175 -6.68 -20.45 -8.75
N PRO A 176 -7.52 -21.20 -9.50
CA PRO A 176 -7.48 -21.23 -10.96
C PRO A 176 -8.16 -19.97 -11.53
N THR A 177 -7.56 -18.80 -11.30
CA THR A 177 -8.04 -17.51 -11.77
C THR A 177 -6.88 -16.57 -12.06
N ASP A 178 -7.10 -15.65 -13.00
CA ASP A 178 -6.27 -14.49 -13.31
C ASP A 178 -6.75 -13.20 -12.62
N SER A 179 -7.89 -13.24 -11.94
CA SER A 179 -8.49 -12.09 -11.27
C SER A 179 -7.96 -11.95 -9.84
N ILE A 180 -7.13 -10.93 -9.60
CA ILE A 180 -6.64 -10.59 -8.25
C ILE A 180 -7.81 -10.40 -7.26
N PRO A 181 -8.88 -9.63 -7.59
CA PRO A 181 -10.01 -9.48 -6.68
C PRO A 181 -10.68 -10.82 -6.35
N LEU A 182 -10.94 -11.67 -7.35
CA LEU A 182 -11.55 -12.98 -7.11
C LEU A 182 -10.66 -13.84 -6.20
N ALA A 183 -9.35 -13.81 -6.44
CA ALA A 183 -8.41 -14.59 -5.66
C ALA A 183 -8.29 -14.11 -4.21
N ILE A 184 -8.27 -12.79 -3.98
CA ILE A 184 -8.28 -12.21 -2.61
C ILE A 184 -9.57 -12.59 -1.87
N ASN A 185 -10.72 -12.55 -2.53
CA ASN A 185 -11.98 -12.98 -1.93
C ASN A 185 -11.96 -14.48 -1.60
N GLY A 186 -11.37 -15.31 -2.46
CA GLY A 186 -11.11 -16.71 -2.15
C GLY A 186 -10.20 -16.89 -0.92
N TYR A 187 -9.16 -16.07 -0.76
CA TYR A 187 -8.34 -16.06 0.47
C TYR A 187 -9.16 -15.69 1.72
N LEU A 188 -9.99 -14.65 1.66
CA LEU A 188 -10.83 -14.22 2.78
C LEU A 188 -11.81 -15.34 3.19
N ALA A 189 -12.44 -16.01 2.23
CA ALA A 189 -13.37 -17.09 2.51
C ALA A 189 -12.68 -18.35 3.08
N HIS A 190 -11.55 -18.78 2.52
CA HIS A 190 -10.97 -20.09 2.85
C HIS A 190 -9.91 -20.04 3.96
N SER A 191 -9.08 -18.99 4.00
CA SER A 191 -8.01 -18.85 5.00
C SER A 191 -8.45 -18.08 6.23
N GLU A 192 -9.20 -17.00 6.05
CA GLU A 192 -9.67 -16.18 7.17
C GLU A 192 -11.04 -16.62 7.69
N GLN A 193 -11.81 -17.38 6.89
CA GLN A 193 -13.16 -17.85 7.23
C GLN A 193 -14.09 -16.71 7.62
N ILE A 194 -14.02 -15.61 6.87
CA ILE A 194 -14.84 -14.41 7.09
C ILE A 194 -15.81 -14.23 5.93
N ASP A 195 -17.03 -13.80 6.27
CA ASP A 195 -18.01 -13.36 5.29
C ASP A 195 -17.70 -11.91 4.89
N ALA A 196 -17.02 -11.76 3.76
CA ALA A 196 -16.51 -10.49 3.29
C ALA A 196 -16.50 -10.40 1.76
N CYS A 197 -16.49 -9.17 1.24
CA CYS A 197 -16.35 -8.88 -0.17
C CYS A 197 -15.33 -7.76 -0.37
N MET A 198 -14.30 -8.02 -1.18
CA MET A 198 -13.34 -7.00 -1.62
C MET A 198 -13.53 -6.71 -3.11
N MET A 199 -13.93 -5.49 -3.42
CA MET A 199 -14.09 -4.97 -4.76
C MET A 199 -12.92 -4.06 -5.08
N ILE A 200 -12.32 -4.21 -6.26
CA ILE A 200 -11.17 -3.40 -6.68
C ILE A 200 -11.36 -3.01 -8.14
N ASP A 201 -11.15 -1.73 -8.42
CA ASP A 201 -11.18 -1.15 -9.74
C ASP A 201 -9.89 -0.35 -9.93
N CYS A 202 -8.99 -0.91 -10.73
CA CYS A 202 -7.75 -0.27 -11.12
C CYS A 202 -7.73 -0.18 -12.64
N ARG A 203 -7.92 1.02 -13.18
CA ARG A 203 -7.83 1.26 -14.62
C ARG A 203 -6.59 2.05 -14.94
N VAL A 204 -5.91 1.62 -15.99
CA VAL A 204 -4.71 2.26 -16.52
C VAL A 204 -4.95 2.58 -17.99
N ASN A 205 -4.34 3.65 -18.47
CA ASN A 205 -4.07 3.82 -19.89
C ASN A 205 -2.56 3.63 -20.12
N GLU A 206 -2.07 3.86 -21.35
CA GLU A 206 -0.66 3.61 -21.69
C GLU A 206 0.33 4.26 -20.72
N ASP A 207 0.04 5.49 -20.28
CA ASP A 207 1.00 6.31 -19.52
C ASP A 207 0.56 6.68 -18.10
N ALA A 208 -0.70 6.46 -17.71
CA ALA A 208 -1.22 6.90 -16.42
C ALA A 208 -2.16 5.88 -15.76
N VAL A 209 -2.25 6.00 -14.43
CA VAL A 209 -3.31 5.38 -13.63
C VAL A 209 -4.54 6.30 -13.70
N VAL A 210 -5.63 5.77 -14.23
CA VAL A 210 -6.91 6.49 -14.39
C VAL A 210 -7.77 6.34 -13.14
N GLU A 211 -7.75 5.15 -12.53
CA GLU A 211 -8.53 4.81 -11.34
C GLU A 211 -7.73 3.80 -10.51
N ALA A 212 -7.81 3.94 -9.19
CA ALA A 212 -7.32 2.94 -8.25
C ALA A 212 -8.16 3.04 -6.98
N THR A 213 -9.36 2.48 -7.05
CA THR A 213 -10.35 2.49 -5.98
C THR A 213 -10.66 1.07 -5.55
N GLY A 214 -10.86 0.86 -4.26
CA GLY A 214 -11.35 -0.41 -3.73
C GLY A 214 -12.28 -0.22 -2.55
N VAL A 215 -13.22 -1.16 -2.39
CA VAL A 215 -14.17 -1.19 -1.28
C VAL A 215 -14.14 -2.59 -0.67
N TYR A 216 -14.08 -2.62 0.66
CA TYR A 216 -14.12 -3.81 1.47
C TYR A 216 -15.38 -3.79 2.34
N LEU A 217 -16.11 -4.88 2.34
CA LEU A 217 -17.30 -5.13 3.14
C LEU A 217 -17.06 -6.39 3.98
N GLU A 218 -17.40 -6.36 5.26
CA GLU A 218 -17.28 -7.50 6.17
C GLU A 218 -18.46 -7.57 7.12
N ARG A 219 -19.05 -8.76 7.24
CA ARG A 219 -20.05 -9.06 8.26
C ARG A 219 -19.42 -9.03 9.65
N LEU A 220 -19.91 -8.18 10.54
CA LEU A 220 -19.51 -8.16 11.94
C LEU A 220 -20.34 -9.15 12.78
N PRO A 221 -19.81 -9.58 13.94
CA PRO A 221 -20.58 -10.33 14.91
C PRO A 221 -21.86 -9.56 15.31
N GLY A 222 -23.00 -10.25 15.30
CA GLY A 222 -24.30 -9.67 15.63
C GLY A 222 -25.16 -9.28 14.42
N ALA A 223 -24.61 -9.31 13.20
CA ALA A 223 -25.41 -9.12 11.98
C ALA A 223 -26.38 -10.29 11.77
N ALA A 224 -27.65 -9.97 11.50
CA ALA A 224 -28.67 -10.95 11.10
C ALA A 224 -28.56 -11.27 9.61
N ASP A 225 -29.03 -12.44 9.16
CA ASP A 225 -29.00 -12.78 7.73
C ASP A 225 -29.97 -11.90 6.92
N GLU A 226 -31.00 -11.37 7.57
CA GLU A 226 -32.02 -10.51 7.00
C GLU A 226 -31.61 -9.03 6.94
N ASP A 227 -30.46 -8.67 7.52
CA ASP A 227 -29.95 -7.30 7.51
C ASP A 227 -29.68 -6.84 6.06
N PRO A 228 -30.17 -5.66 5.63
CA PRO A 228 -30.03 -5.20 4.25
C PRO A 228 -28.58 -5.18 3.77
N GLY A 229 -27.65 -4.77 4.65
CA GLY A 229 -26.22 -4.79 4.37
C GLY A 229 -25.70 -6.18 3.97
N ILE A 230 -26.19 -7.25 4.60
CA ILE A 230 -25.77 -8.63 4.29
C ILE A 230 -26.26 -9.06 2.91
N ASP A 231 -27.50 -8.71 2.53
CA ASP A 231 -27.98 -8.94 1.16
C ASP A 231 -27.13 -8.18 0.12
N HIS A 232 -26.73 -6.94 0.41
CA HIS A 232 -25.80 -6.20 -0.46
C HIS A 232 -24.44 -6.89 -0.56
N LEU A 233 -23.86 -7.33 0.56
CA LEU A 233 -22.59 -8.05 0.60
C LEU A 233 -22.63 -9.29 -0.29
N HIS A 234 -23.65 -10.13 -0.16
CA HIS A 234 -23.81 -11.37 -0.94
C HIS A 234 -24.05 -11.09 -2.42
N ARG A 235 -24.80 -10.04 -2.76
CA ARG A 235 -24.96 -9.61 -4.17
C ARG A 235 -23.64 -9.17 -4.80
N HIS A 236 -22.77 -8.49 -4.06
CA HIS A 236 -21.45 -8.11 -4.56
C HIS A 236 -20.50 -9.31 -4.70
N GLN A 237 -20.57 -10.28 -3.77
CA GLN A 237 -19.85 -11.55 -3.92
C GLN A 237 -20.28 -12.30 -5.18
N GLN A 238 -21.59 -12.41 -5.43
CA GLN A 238 -22.12 -13.06 -6.62
C GLN A 238 -21.73 -12.31 -7.90
N ALA A 239 -21.86 -10.98 -7.91
CA ALA A 239 -21.45 -10.17 -9.06
C ALA A 239 -19.96 -10.33 -9.39
N LEU A 240 -19.10 -10.40 -8.37
CA LEU A 240 -17.67 -10.65 -8.55
C LEU A 240 -17.40 -12.06 -9.13
N ALA A 241 -18.10 -13.08 -8.62
CA ALA A 241 -17.97 -14.45 -9.11
C ALA A 241 -18.42 -14.59 -10.58
N ASP A 242 -19.46 -13.84 -10.97
CA ASP A 242 -19.99 -13.80 -12.33
C ASP A 242 -19.17 -12.90 -13.28
N GLY A 243 -18.13 -12.21 -12.77
CA GLY A 243 -17.28 -11.31 -13.56
C GLY A 243 -17.96 -10.00 -13.97
N HIS A 244 -19.00 -9.58 -13.24
CA HIS A 244 -19.67 -8.31 -13.50
C HIS A 244 -18.83 -7.11 -13.05
N PRO A 245 -18.98 -5.92 -13.68
CA PRO A 245 -18.33 -4.70 -13.21
C PRO A 245 -18.76 -4.32 -11.80
N MET A 246 -17.81 -4.00 -10.91
CA MET A 246 -18.08 -3.70 -9.50
C MET A 246 -18.64 -2.29 -9.22
N GLY A 247 -18.89 -1.48 -10.26
CA GLY A 247 -19.56 -0.18 -10.11
C GLY A 247 -18.79 0.88 -9.30
N LEU A 248 -17.47 0.73 -9.14
CA LEU A 248 -16.65 1.64 -8.32
C LEU A 248 -16.35 2.99 -9.00
N ALA A 249 -16.54 3.08 -10.31
CA ALA A 249 -16.34 4.30 -11.08
C ALA A 249 -17.44 5.35 -10.84
N GLY A 250 -17.12 6.61 -11.12
CA GLY A 250 -18.10 7.67 -11.38
C GLY A 250 -18.48 8.56 -10.18
N ASP A 251 -18.21 8.15 -8.92
CA ASP A 251 -18.31 9.09 -7.79
C ASP A 251 -16.95 9.63 -7.39
N ARG A 252 -16.95 10.91 -7.04
CA ARG A 252 -15.81 11.59 -6.44
C ARG A 252 -15.85 11.55 -4.92
N SER A 253 -17.03 11.44 -4.33
CA SER A 253 -17.23 11.33 -2.89
C SER A 253 -17.24 9.86 -2.45
N ASP A 254 -16.67 9.59 -1.28
CA ASP A 254 -16.74 8.27 -0.65
C ASP A 254 -18.17 7.93 -0.26
N HIS A 255 -18.87 8.87 0.38
CA HIS A 255 -20.26 8.66 0.79
C HIS A 255 -21.17 8.34 -0.39
N GLY A 256 -21.07 9.07 -1.51
CA GLY A 256 -21.88 8.79 -2.70
C GLY A 256 -21.57 7.45 -3.35
N LEU A 257 -20.29 7.05 -3.39
CA LEU A 257 -19.91 5.71 -3.85
C LEU A 257 -20.45 4.62 -2.92
N LEU A 258 -20.26 4.75 -1.61
CA LEU A 258 -20.74 3.78 -0.63
C LEU A 258 -22.27 3.69 -0.62
N GLN A 259 -23.00 4.79 -0.82
CA GLN A 259 -24.46 4.76 -0.96
C GLN A 259 -24.94 4.07 -2.24
N ARG A 260 -24.13 4.00 -3.32
CA ARG A 260 -24.46 3.15 -4.48
C ARG A 260 -24.19 1.67 -4.23
N ILE A 261 -23.17 1.36 -3.44
CA ILE A 261 -22.79 -0.01 -3.09
C ILE A 261 -23.77 -0.59 -2.06
N LEU A 262 -24.16 0.21 -1.06
CA LEU A 262 -25.02 -0.14 0.06
C LEU A 262 -26.25 0.80 0.15
N PRO A 263 -27.09 0.89 -0.91
CA PRO A 263 -28.24 1.79 -0.89
C PRO A 263 -29.20 1.44 0.24
N GLY A 264 -29.58 2.45 1.02
CA GLY A 264 -30.50 2.29 2.14
C GLY A 264 -29.83 1.90 3.46
N CYS A 265 -28.54 1.57 3.47
CA CYS A 265 -27.78 1.40 4.70
C CYS A 265 -27.33 2.75 5.25
N GLU A 266 -27.49 2.95 6.56
CA GLU A 266 -26.94 4.11 7.26
C GLU A 266 -25.43 3.91 7.47
N LEU A 267 -24.63 4.85 6.97
CA LEU A 267 -23.17 4.83 7.06
C LEU A 267 -22.67 5.69 8.22
N ILE A 268 -21.91 5.08 9.12
CA ILE A 268 -21.25 5.74 10.24
C ILE A 268 -19.77 5.86 9.90
N HIS A 269 -19.27 7.08 9.66
CA HIS A 269 -17.84 7.32 9.46
C HIS A 269 -17.08 7.13 10.77
N LEU A 270 -15.98 6.39 10.71
CA LEU A 270 -15.15 6.06 11.87
C LEU A 270 -13.85 6.84 11.85
N LYS A 271 -13.10 6.75 10.75
CA LYS A 271 -11.75 7.31 10.65
C LYS A 271 -11.21 7.31 9.23
N ASP A 272 -10.37 8.30 8.94
CA ASP A 272 -9.56 8.36 7.72
C ASP A 272 -8.08 8.16 8.00
N TYR A 273 -7.39 7.57 7.02
CA TYR A 273 -5.93 7.49 6.96
C TYR A 273 -5.44 7.93 5.59
N PRO A 274 -4.27 8.58 5.48
CA PRO A 274 -3.68 8.86 4.17
C PRO A 274 -3.20 7.54 3.53
N ALA A 275 -3.53 7.31 2.27
CA ALA A 275 -2.90 6.26 1.48
C ALA A 275 -1.66 6.88 0.82
N ARG A 276 -0.47 6.35 1.12
CA ARG A 276 0.78 6.93 0.64
C ARG A 276 1.87 5.89 0.46
N PHE A 277 2.71 6.14 -0.55
CA PHE A 277 3.94 5.40 -0.71
C PHE A 277 4.88 5.62 0.49
N PHE A 278 5.50 4.55 0.98
CA PHE A 278 6.58 4.61 1.97
C PHE A 278 7.52 3.41 1.85
N CYS A 279 8.82 3.67 1.73
CA CYS A 279 9.84 2.62 1.79
C CYS A 279 10.85 2.92 2.91
N PRO A 280 11.04 2.02 3.89
CA PRO A 280 12.00 2.19 4.98
C PRO A 280 13.44 1.79 4.59
N CYS A 281 13.78 1.74 3.31
CA CYS A 281 15.15 1.43 2.89
C CYS A 281 16.09 2.60 3.21
N SER A 282 17.35 2.30 3.49
CA SER A 282 18.40 3.29 3.70
C SER A 282 19.75 2.67 3.38
N ALA A 283 20.75 3.52 3.13
CA ALA A 283 22.13 3.06 2.94
C ALA A 283 22.61 2.21 4.13
N ASP A 284 22.25 2.58 5.36
CA ASP A 284 22.64 1.84 6.57
C ASP A 284 22.09 0.40 6.58
N ARG A 285 20.84 0.20 6.18
CA ARG A 285 20.25 -1.14 6.09
C ARG A 285 20.96 -2.01 5.05
N PHE A 286 21.38 -1.41 3.93
CA PHE A 286 22.17 -2.12 2.93
C PHE A 286 23.59 -2.41 3.42
N ARG A 287 24.24 -1.48 4.14
CA ARG A 287 25.53 -1.73 4.79
C ARG A 287 25.46 -2.90 5.76
N GLU A 288 24.43 -2.94 6.61
CA GLU A 288 24.20 -4.04 7.55
C GLU A 288 24.01 -5.38 6.83
N ALA A 289 23.24 -5.41 5.74
CA ALA A 289 23.06 -6.62 4.94
C ALA A 289 24.39 -7.07 4.29
N LEU A 290 25.16 -6.14 3.71
CA LEU A 290 26.44 -6.44 3.08
C LEU A 290 27.50 -6.93 4.08
N ARG A 291 27.49 -6.43 5.32
CA ARG A 291 28.36 -6.91 6.41
C ARG A 291 28.15 -8.37 6.75
N GLY A 292 26.95 -8.90 6.51
CA GLY A 292 26.63 -10.32 6.69
C GLY A 292 27.28 -11.25 5.66
N LEU A 293 27.76 -10.72 4.53
CA LEU A 293 28.42 -11.50 3.48
C LEU A 293 29.89 -11.79 3.82
N ALA A 294 30.49 -12.80 3.19
CA ALA A 294 31.93 -13.02 3.33
C ALA A 294 32.72 -11.88 2.66
N PRO A 295 33.94 -11.56 3.13
CA PRO A 295 34.78 -10.54 2.49
C PRO A 295 35.04 -10.79 1.00
N ALA A 296 35.15 -12.05 0.59
CA ALA A 296 35.31 -12.44 -0.81
C ALA A 296 34.08 -12.05 -1.65
N ASP A 297 32.87 -12.40 -1.18
CA ASP A 297 31.62 -12.03 -1.85
C ASP A 297 31.47 -10.52 -1.99
N ARG A 298 31.85 -9.74 -0.96
CA ARG A 298 31.84 -8.28 -1.04
C ARG A 298 32.80 -7.73 -2.08
N ALA A 299 33.99 -8.32 -2.19
CA ALA A 299 34.98 -7.93 -3.19
C ALA A 299 34.52 -8.25 -4.61
N GLU A 300 33.82 -9.37 -4.81
CA GLU A 300 33.23 -9.75 -6.10
C GLU A 300 32.08 -8.83 -6.53
N LEU A 301 31.31 -8.31 -5.56
CA LEU A 301 30.22 -7.37 -5.81
C LEU A 301 30.69 -5.93 -6.07
N ALA A 302 31.94 -5.61 -5.75
CA ALA A 302 32.47 -4.25 -5.86
C ALA A 302 33.04 -3.98 -7.25
N ASP A 303 32.65 -2.86 -7.85
CA ASP A 303 33.30 -2.30 -9.03
C ASP A 303 34.04 -1.02 -8.61
N ASN A 304 35.36 -0.98 -8.83
CA ASN A 304 36.24 0.12 -8.38
C ASN A 304 36.10 0.47 -6.89
N GLY A 305 35.90 -0.54 -6.04
CA GLY A 305 35.76 -0.37 -4.58
C GLY A 305 34.38 0.11 -4.12
N ILE A 306 33.39 0.16 -5.02
CA ILE A 306 32.01 0.58 -4.71
C ILE A 306 31.06 -0.57 -5.02
N ILE A 307 30.22 -0.94 -4.06
CA ILE A 307 29.10 -1.85 -4.27
C ILE A 307 27.86 -1.00 -4.58
N SER A 308 27.27 -1.21 -5.76
CA SER A 308 26.03 -0.56 -6.17
C SER A 308 24.86 -1.51 -5.98
N THR A 309 23.86 -1.10 -5.20
CA THR A 309 22.67 -1.91 -4.90
C THR A 309 21.41 -1.10 -5.09
N GLU A 310 20.35 -1.74 -5.57
CA GLU A 310 19.05 -1.13 -5.83
C GLU A 310 18.00 -1.72 -4.91
N CYS A 311 17.17 -0.88 -4.29
CA CYS A 311 16.02 -1.36 -3.53
C CYS A 311 14.92 -1.87 -4.45
N GLU A 312 14.58 -3.16 -4.36
CA GLU A 312 13.55 -3.77 -5.22
C GLU A 312 12.14 -3.14 -5.08
N PHE A 313 11.84 -2.49 -3.94
CA PHE A 313 10.55 -1.86 -3.66
C PHE A 313 10.40 -0.41 -4.13
N CYS A 314 11.47 0.37 -4.14
CA CYS A 314 11.38 1.80 -4.43
C CYS A 314 12.37 2.28 -5.48
N ARG A 315 13.23 1.37 -5.96
CA ARG A 315 14.18 1.62 -7.04
C ARG A 315 15.23 2.69 -6.73
N SER A 316 15.37 3.05 -5.45
CA SER A 316 16.50 3.86 -4.98
C SER A 316 17.80 3.07 -5.09
N VAL A 317 18.79 3.68 -5.73
CA VAL A 317 20.15 3.13 -5.88
C VAL A 317 21.03 3.67 -4.76
N TYR A 318 21.78 2.77 -4.13
CA TYR A 318 22.75 3.07 -3.09
C TYR A 318 24.14 2.66 -3.56
N HIS A 319 25.09 3.57 -3.42
CA HIS A 319 26.50 3.32 -3.68
C HIS A 319 27.22 3.24 -2.35
N ILE A 320 27.78 2.07 -2.03
CA ILE A 320 28.38 1.79 -0.73
C ILE A 320 29.87 1.49 -0.95
N PRO A 321 30.77 2.36 -0.48
CA PRO A 321 32.20 2.10 -0.50
C PRO A 321 32.56 0.85 0.33
N ILE A 322 33.42 -0.01 -0.21
CA ILE A 322 33.80 -1.26 0.46
C ILE A 322 34.59 -1.04 1.76
N ASP A 323 35.25 0.11 1.90
CA ASP A 323 35.97 0.53 3.11
C ASP A 323 35.04 0.98 4.26
N GLU A 324 33.75 1.18 3.99
CA GLU A 324 32.72 1.43 5.01
C GLU A 324 32.04 0.15 5.56
N LEU A 325 32.41 -1.03 5.04
CA LEU A 325 31.77 -2.32 5.32
C LEU A 325 32.49 -3.16 6.38
#